data_AF-A0A1A8EIH4-F1
#
_entry.id   AF-A0A1A8EIH4-F1
#
_cell.length_a   1.000
_cell.length_b   1.000
_cell.length_c   1.000
_cell.angle_alpha   90.00
_cell.angle_beta   90.00
_cell.angle_gamma   90.00
#
_symmetry.space_group_name_H-M   'P 1'
#
loop_
_entity.id
_entity.type
_entity.pdbx_description
1 polymer ?
#
loop_
_entity_poly.entity_id
_entity_poly.type
_entity_poly.pdbx_seq_one_letter_code
_entity_poly.pdbx_strand_id
1 'polypeptide(L)'
;GAIKTAADETDRDSTLIWFTGDNGPWDQKCQYAGSVGPFTGKWQTNKGGGSAKQTTWEGGHRVPTVVYWPGRIPANSTSAALLSGMDIFPTVLSL
;
A
#
# COMPACT_ATOMS: atom_id res chain seq x y z
N GLY A 1 -13.40 9.06 -4.06
CA GLY A 1 -13.29 9.61 -2.69
C GLY A 1 -13.03 11.10 -2.78
N ALA A 2 -13.35 11.85 -1.72
CA ALA A 2 -13.33 13.32 -1.75
C ALA A 2 -12.01 13.93 -2.27
N ILE A 3 -10.85 13.39 -1.85
CA ILE A 3 -9.53 13.85 -2.32
C ILE A 3 -9.37 13.67 -3.83
N LYS A 4 -9.75 12.50 -4.36
CA LYS A 4 -9.71 12.25 -5.80
C LYS A 4 -10.63 13.20 -6.56
N THR A 5 -11.85 13.42 -6.08
CA THR A 5 -12.80 14.35 -6.69
C THR A 5 -12.24 15.77 -6.74
N ALA A 6 -11.67 16.24 -5.63
CA ALA A 6 -11.04 17.56 -5.57
C ALA A 6 -9.84 17.68 -6.53
N ALA A 7 -8.99 16.65 -6.62
CA ALA A 7 -7.88 16.61 -7.57
C ALA A 7 -8.37 16.65 -9.02
N ASP A 8 -9.42 15.89 -9.35
CA ASP A 8 -10.02 15.85 -10.69
C ASP A 8 -10.65 17.20 -11.09
N GLU A 9 -11.23 17.93 -10.15
CA GLU A 9 -11.86 19.23 -10.38
C GLU A 9 -10.85 20.39 -10.45
N THR A 10 -9.71 20.24 -9.77
CA THR A 10 -8.69 21.31 -9.67
C THR A 10 -7.63 21.20 -10.76
N ASP A 11 -6.97 20.05 -10.89
CA ASP A 11 -5.87 19.85 -11.85
C ASP A 11 -5.64 18.35 -12.12
N ARG A 12 -6.60 17.76 -12.82
CA ARG A 12 -6.71 16.31 -13.03
C ARG A 12 -5.46 15.67 -13.65
N ASP A 13 -4.89 16.30 -14.67
CA ASP A 13 -3.82 15.70 -15.48
C ASP A 13 -2.42 16.04 -14.94
N SER A 14 -2.32 16.96 -13.96
CA SER A 14 -1.07 17.36 -13.29
C SER A 14 -0.98 16.90 -11.83
N THR A 15 -1.99 16.18 -11.31
CA THR A 15 -1.98 15.68 -9.94
C THR A 15 -1.69 14.18 -9.88
N LEU A 16 -0.56 13.82 -9.26
CA LEU A 16 -0.27 12.45 -8.84
C LEU A 16 -0.91 12.16 -7.47
N ILE A 17 -1.71 11.11 -7.38
CA ILE A 17 -2.16 10.53 -6.11
C ILE A 17 -1.47 9.18 -5.90
N TRP A 18 -0.71 9.04 -4.81
CA TRP A 18 -0.12 7.78 -4.37
C TRP A 18 -0.71 7.37 -3.02
N PHE A 19 -1.48 6.29 -3.01
CA PHE A 19 -2.03 5.69 -1.80
C PHE A 19 -1.22 4.45 -1.42
N THR A 20 -0.75 4.37 -0.18
CA THR A 20 -0.05 3.19 0.35
C THR A 20 -0.16 3.10 1.88
N GLY A 21 0.29 1.99 2.46
CA GLY A 21 0.44 1.83 3.92
C GLY A 21 1.89 1.98 4.38
N ASP A 22 2.11 2.29 5.66
CA ASP A 22 3.45 2.34 6.27
C ASP A 22 3.91 0.96 6.80
N ASN A 23 2.97 0.08 7.13
CA ASN A 23 3.18 -1.32 7.51
C ASN A 23 1.88 -2.11 7.36
N GLY A 24 1.98 -3.42 7.56
CA GLY A 24 0.84 -4.32 7.68
C GLY A 24 -0.06 -4.01 8.90
N PRO A 25 -1.20 -4.70 9.03
CA PRO A 25 -2.16 -4.42 10.09
C PRO A 25 -1.60 -4.70 11.49
N TRP A 26 -2.20 -4.08 12.51
CA TRP A 26 -1.88 -4.37 13.89
C TRP A 26 -2.81 -5.46 14.46
N ASP A 27 -2.34 -6.70 14.42
CA ASP A 27 -3.11 -7.90 14.82
C ASP A 27 -3.54 -7.93 16.29
N GLN A 28 -2.81 -7.24 17.19
CA GLN A 28 -3.19 -7.09 18.61
C GLN A 28 -4.52 -6.35 18.81
N LYS A 29 -5.08 -5.75 17.76
CA LYS A 29 -6.43 -5.14 17.79
C LYS A 29 -7.56 -6.16 17.55
N CYS A 30 -7.25 -7.45 17.43
CA CYS A 30 -8.22 -8.53 17.26
C CYS A 30 -9.21 -8.21 16.12
N GLN A 31 -10.51 -8.17 16.39
CA GLN A 31 -11.55 -7.85 15.41
C GLN A 31 -11.47 -6.44 14.79
N TYR A 32 -10.69 -5.54 15.40
CA TYR A 32 -10.44 -4.19 14.88
C TYR A 32 -9.10 -4.09 14.13
N ALA A 33 -8.39 -5.21 13.96
CA ALA A 33 -7.22 -5.26 13.10
C ALA A 33 -7.63 -5.23 11.62
N GLY A 34 -6.71 -4.75 10.77
CA GLY A 34 -6.84 -4.98 9.33
C GLY A 34 -6.52 -6.44 8.96
N SER A 35 -6.70 -6.77 7.68
CA SER A 35 -6.43 -8.11 7.15
C SER A 35 -5.00 -8.20 6.59
N VAL A 36 -4.28 -9.28 6.91
CA VAL A 36 -3.02 -9.64 6.24
C VAL A 36 -3.26 -10.31 4.88
N GLY A 37 -4.53 -10.54 4.50
CA GLY A 37 -4.89 -11.28 3.30
C GLY A 37 -4.27 -12.69 3.29
N PRO A 38 -3.75 -13.18 2.14
CA PRO A 38 -3.11 -14.49 2.05
C PRO A 38 -1.68 -14.52 2.64
N PHE A 39 -1.15 -13.38 3.10
CA PHE A 39 0.25 -13.19 3.45
C PHE A 39 0.55 -13.61 4.91
N THR A 40 0.47 -14.91 5.15
CA THR A 40 0.64 -15.50 6.49
C THR A 40 2.02 -16.14 6.69
N GLY A 41 2.62 -15.90 7.86
CA GLY A 41 3.83 -16.54 8.33
C GLY A 41 3.52 -17.75 9.20
N LYS A 42 3.19 -18.90 8.59
CA LYS A 42 2.74 -20.12 9.31
C LYS A 42 3.69 -20.57 10.42
N TRP A 43 5.01 -20.44 10.21
CA TRP A 43 6.00 -20.79 11.21
C TRP A 43 5.86 -19.91 12.47
N GLN A 44 5.67 -18.59 12.28
CA GLN A 44 5.54 -17.63 13.38
C GLN A 44 4.23 -17.81 14.14
N THR A 45 3.13 -18.05 13.43
CA THR A 45 1.82 -18.31 14.05
C THR A 45 1.84 -19.59 14.89
N ASN A 46 2.56 -20.62 14.45
CA ASN A 46 2.73 -21.87 15.21
C ASN A 46 3.62 -21.71 16.47
N LYS A 47 4.32 -20.59 16.61
CA LYS A 47 5.14 -20.23 17.78
C LYS A 47 4.46 -19.20 18.69
N GLY A 48 3.20 -18.84 18.41
CA GLY A 48 2.44 -17.87 19.19
C GLY A 48 2.65 -16.40 18.78
N GLY A 49 3.29 -16.14 17.64
CA GLY A 49 3.45 -14.78 17.10
C GLY A 49 2.49 -14.46 15.94
N GLY A 50 2.51 -13.20 15.52
CA GLY A 50 1.71 -12.69 14.40
C GLY A 50 2.37 -12.83 13.03
N SER A 51 1.62 -12.59 11.96
CA SER A 51 2.19 -12.40 10.60
C SER A 51 2.24 -10.93 10.18
N ALA A 52 1.77 -10.04 11.06
CA ALA A 52 1.40 -8.67 10.74
C ALA A 52 2.49 -7.69 11.18
N LYS A 53 2.13 -6.44 11.47
CA LYS A 53 3.03 -5.41 11.99
C LYS A 53 3.95 -5.98 13.08
N GLN A 54 5.18 -5.47 13.14
CA GLN A 54 6.28 -5.95 14.00
C GLN A 54 6.98 -7.24 13.52
N THR A 55 6.67 -7.72 12.32
CA THR A 55 7.33 -8.90 11.74
C THR A 55 7.85 -8.62 10.33
N THR A 56 8.83 -9.43 9.89
CA THR A 56 9.35 -9.42 8.52
C THR A 56 8.65 -10.44 7.63
N TRP A 57 7.54 -11.04 8.09
CA TRP A 57 6.66 -11.80 7.21
C TRP A 57 5.95 -10.85 6.26
N GLU A 58 5.53 -11.36 5.10
CA GLU A 58 4.85 -10.57 4.07
C GLU A 58 3.72 -9.71 4.64
N GLY A 59 2.88 -10.28 5.53
CA GLY A 59 1.78 -9.55 6.15
C GLY A 59 2.19 -8.37 7.04
N GLY A 60 3.46 -8.24 7.41
CA GLY A 60 3.97 -7.14 8.24
C GLY A 60 4.46 -5.92 7.46
N HIS A 61 4.79 -6.08 6.18
CA HIS A 61 5.40 -5.02 5.37
C HIS A 61 4.87 -4.93 3.93
N ARG A 62 4.23 -5.97 3.39
CA ARG A 62 3.46 -5.88 2.14
C ARG A 62 2.17 -5.12 2.42
N VAL A 63 1.98 -4.01 1.72
CA VAL A 63 0.88 -3.06 1.91
C VAL A 63 0.10 -2.83 0.62
N PRO A 64 -1.22 -2.53 0.69
CA PRO A 64 -1.97 -2.13 -0.49
C PRO A 64 -1.37 -0.84 -1.07
N THR A 65 -1.21 -0.78 -2.39
CA THR A 65 -0.72 0.42 -3.08
C THR A 65 -1.57 0.68 -4.32
N VAL A 66 -2.02 1.92 -4.49
CA VAL A 66 -2.75 2.39 -5.67
C VAL A 66 -2.18 3.73 -6.07
N VAL A 67 -1.87 3.88 -7.36
CA VAL A 67 -1.34 5.12 -7.93
C VAL A 67 -2.30 5.61 -9.01
N TYR A 68 -2.61 6.90 -9.00
CA TYR A 68 -3.55 7.53 -9.91
C TYR A 68 -2.93 8.78 -10.51
N TRP A 69 -2.84 8.82 -11.85
CA TRP A 69 -2.43 9.99 -12.61
C TRP A 69 -2.99 9.93 -14.04
N PRO A 70 -4.14 10.58 -14.29
CA PRO A 70 -4.74 10.68 -15.62
C PRO A 70 -3.76 11.20 -16.68
N GLY A 71 -3.82 10.63 -17.89
CA GLY A 71 -2.92 10.99 -18.99
C GLY A 71 -1.48 10.49 -18.87
N ARG A 72 -1.03 10.07 -17.68
CA ARG A 72 0.32 9.51 -17.44
C ARG A 72 0.32 8.02 -17.14
N ILE A 73 -0.63 7.55 -16.33
CA ILE A 73 -0.77 6.14 -15.94
C ILE A 73 -2.03 5.55 -16.62
N PRO A 74 -1.91 4.44 -17.39
CA PRO A 74 -3.06 3.77 -17.98
C PRO A 74 -4.09 3.33 -16.94
N ALA A 75 -5.36 3.71 -17.13
CA ALA A 75 -6.43 3.30 -16.25
C ALA A 75 -6.64 1.77 -16.27
N ASN A 76 -7.13 1.22 -15.16
CA ASN A 76 -7.44 -0.20 -15.00
C ASN A 76 -6.26 -1.14 -15.32
N SER A 77 -5.04 -0.71 -15.02
CA SER A 77 -3.82 -1.50 -15.16
C SER A 77 -3.33 -2.02 -13.81
N THR A 78 -2.55 -3.09 -13.84
CA THR A 78 -1.85 -3.63 -12.67
C THR A 78 -0.38 -3.83 -13.01
N SER A 79 0.49 -3.74 -12.00
CA SER A 79 1.92 -4.00 -12.15
C SER A 79 2.37 -5.01 -11.10
N ALA A 80 3.17 -5.99 -11.53
CA ALA A 80 3.80 -6.97 -10.66
C ALA A 80 5.25 -6.57 -10.28
N ALA A 81 5.67 -5.35 -10.63
CA ALA A 81 6.97 -4.83 -10.24
C ALA A 81 7.10 -4.81 -8.71
N LEU A 82 8.25 -5.27 -8.21
CA LEU A 82 8.59 -5.14 -6.80
C LEU A 82 8.95 -3.69 -6.53
N LEU A 83 8.36 -3.13 -5.48
CA LEU A 83 8.54 -1.74 -5.08
C LEU A 83 8.79 -1.67 -3.58
N SER A 84 9.51 -0.64 -3.16
CA SER A 84 9.66 -0.21 -1.79
C SER A 84 8.92 1.10 -1.57
N GLY A 85 8.46 1.35 -0.33
CA GLY A 85 8.02 2.70 0.05
C GLY A 85 9.12 3.75 -0.14
N MET A 86 10.40 3.34 -0.15
CA MET A 86 11.53 4.23 -0.44
C MET A 86 11.54 4.73 -1.89
N ASP A 87 10.90 4.03 -2.83
CA ASP A 87 10.86 4.44 -4.24
C ASP A 87 10.00 5.67 -4.47
N ILE A 88 9.12 6.02 -3.52
CA ILE A 88 8.29 7.23 -3.58
C ILE A 88 9.17 8.47 -3.70
N PHE A 89 10.25 8.56 -2.91
CA PHE A 89 11.12 9.73 -2.89
C PHE A 89 11.81 10.01 -4.23
N PRO A 90 12.61 9.09 -4.81
CA PRO A 90 13.24 9.32 -6.10
C PRO A 90 12.21 9.43 -7.23
N THR A 91 11.04 8.78 -7.12
CA THR A 91 9.98 8.94 -8.12
C THR A 91 9.45 10.37 -8.14
N VAL A 92 9.10 10.95 -6.98
CA VAL A 92 8.59 12.32 -6.89
C VAL A 92 9.63 13.34 -7.36
N LEU A 93 10.91 13.13 -7.06
CA LEU A 93 11.99 13.99 -7.56
C LEU A 93 12.17 13.95 -9.08
N SER A 94 11.70 12.89 -9.74
CA SER A 94 11.83 12.71 -11.19
C SER A 94 10.68 13.30 -12.01
N LEU A 95 9.65 13.82 -11.35
CA LEU A 95 8.46 14.43 -11.97
C LEU A 95 8.71 15.89 -12.34
#